data_AF-A0A7K2YIN9-F1
#
_entry.id   AF-A0A7K2YIN9-F1
#
_cell.length_a   1.000
_cell.length_b   1.000
_cell.length_c   1.000
_cell.angle_alpha   90.00
_cell.angle_beta   90.00
_cell.angle_gamma   90.00
#
_symmetry.space_group_name_H-M   'P 1'
#
loop_
_entity.id
_entity.type
_entity.pdbx_description
1 polymer ?
#
loop_
_entity_poly.entity_id
_entity_poly.type
_entity_poly.pdbx_seq_one_letter_code
_entity_poly.pdbx_strand_id
1 'polypeptide(L)'
;DGAGTALVVGSDIRVGLPGSGDEAAGGDGASALVVGGAAEGAVLAEYLGGACATAEFVDRWRTPGDVRSKLWEEKFGENNYLAAGRRAWTDALKATGLTADQVDHAVVAGLHGRAVAGLGRKLGVRDGVLGDDLASTVGVTGAAHPGLLLGATLDTAASDKVIALIVLSDGAEVFLFRTTDALASYSPARTVADQVAGGAPLPYGKYLAWRGLLPVEPPRRPEPARTSSSAAVRSLDWKYGFVGAKDRETGAVHLPPQRVSMTGGNVDDMEPAPTADVTGTVKTFTVDRMAYSPSPPVVFAVVDFDNGGRLPIELTDMDAGEVAIGDRVEPTFRRIGTADGIHNYFWKARPVRTARAAEEA
;
A
#
# COMPACT_ATOMS: atom_id res chain seq x y z
N ASP A 1 -20.47 -21.91 0.75
CA ASP A 1 -19.27 -22.62 0.25
C ASP A 1 -18.14 -21.64 0.00
N GLY A 2 -17.35 -21.38 1.04
CA GLY A 2 -16.21 -20.45 1.01
C GLY A 2 -15.20 -20.89 2.06
N ALA A 3 -14.67 -22.09 1.89
CA ALA A 3 -13.81 -22.77 2.86
C ALA A 3 -12.34 -22.67 2.43
N GLY A 4 -11.82 -21.44 2.35
CA GLY A 4 -10.42 -21.23 2.00
C GLY A 4 -9.96 -19.81 2.30
N THR A 5 -8.64 -19.66 2.40
CA THR A 5 -7.98 -18.37 2.58
C THR A 5 -8.22 -17.45 1.38
N ALA A 6 -8.59 -16.20 1.65
CA ALA A 6 -8.77 -15.15 0.66
C ALA A 6 -7.84 -13.96 0.96
N LEU A 7 -7.27 -13.37 -0.09
CA LEU A 7 -6.55 -12.10 0.00
C LEU A 7 -7.49 -10.97 -0.45
N VAL A 8 -7.78 -10.04 0.47
CA VAL A 8 -8.59 -8.85 0.20
C VAL A 8 -7.64 -7.67 0.06
N VAL A 9 -7.66 -7.02 -1.11
CA VAL A 9 -6.82 -5.85 -1.40
C VAL A 9 -7.72 -4.65 -1.68
N GLY A 10 -7.51 -3.57 -0.92
CA GLY A 10 -8.07 -2.25 -1.21
C GLY A 10 -6.95 -1.31 -1.63
N SER A 11 -7.08 -0.62 -2.75
CA SER A 11 -6.09 0.34 -3.21
C SER A 11 -6.75 1.48 -3.96
N ASP A 12 -6.32 2.71 -3.68
CA ASP A 12 -6.80 3.89 -4.39
C ASP A 12 -5.72 4.95 -4.50
N ILE A 13 -5.87 5.77 -5.54
CA ILE A 13 -5.11 6.99 -5.77
C ILE A 13 -6.12 8.12 -5.76
N ARG A 14 -6.01 9.04 -4.79
CA ARG A 14 -6.95 10.15 -4.65
C ARG A 14 -6.37 11.41 -5.26
N VAL A 15 -7.12 11.97 -6.21
CA VAL A 15 -6.73 13.19 -6.93
C VAL A 15 -7.77 14.27 -6.65
N GLY A 16 -7.31 15.38 -6.06
CA GLY A 16 -8.05 16.63 -5.96
C GLY A 16 -7.51 17.69 -6.91
N LEU A 17 -8.36 18.61 -7.36
CA LEU A 17 -7.88 19.78 -8.12
C LEU A 17 -7.18 20.78 -7.21
N PRO A 18 -6.29 21.63 -7.75
CA PRO A 18 -5.70 22.75 -7.02
C PRO A 18 -6.75 23.58 -6.28
N GLY A 19 -6.54 23.79 -4.97
CA GLY A 19 -7.41 24.53 -4.06
C GLY A 19 -8.61 23.75 -3.52
N SER A 20 -8.76 22.46 -3.83
CA SER A 20 -9.89 21.64 -3.37
C SER A 20 -9.61 20.92 -2.04
N GLY A 21 -10.67 20.56 -1.30
CA GLY A 21 -10.53 19.74 -0.10
C GLY A 21 -9.93 18.36 -0.37
N ASP A 22 -10.24 17.75 -1.52
CA ASP A 22 -9.65 16.47 -1.94
C ASP A 22 -8.15 16.58 -2.24
N GLU A 23 -7.64 17.77 -2.57
CA GLU A 23 -6.20 17.99 -2.73
C GLU A 23 -5.52 18.03 -1.36
N ALA A 24 -6.13 18.70 -0.38
CA ALA A 24 -5.56 18.88 0.94
C ALA A 24 -5.63 17.61 1.81
N ALA A 25 -6.73 16.85 1.69
CA ALA A 25 -7.03 15.71 2.57
C ALA A 25 -6.96 14.34 1.86
N GLY A 26 -6.76 14.30 0.55
CA GLY A 26 -6.64 13.06 -0.20
C GLY A 26 -5.32 12.35 0.06
N GLY A 27 -5.37 11.04 0.23
CA GLY A 27 -4.18 10.17 0.33
C GLY A 27 -4.18 9.10 -0.75
N ASP A 28 -3.00 8.58 -1.07
CA ASP A 28 -2.87 7.36 -1.87
C ASP A 28 -2.46 6.21 -0.96
N GLY A 29 -2.97 5.01 -1.20
CA GLY A 29 -2.56 3.87 -0.41
C GLY A 29 -3.08 2.55 -0.95
N ALA A 30 -2.55 1.48 -0.37
CA ALA A 30 -3.06 0.14 -0.52
C ALA A 30 -3.01 -0.57 0.84
N SER A 31 -3.97 -1.44 1.09
CA SER A 31 -3.99 -2.37 2.22
C SER A 31 -4.33 -3.76 1.70
N ALA A 32 -3.75 -4.78 2.33
CA ALA A 32 -3.95 -6.16 1.98
C ALA A 32 -4.18 -6.97 3.25
N LEU A 33 -5.30 -7.69 3.32
CA LEU A 33 -5.72 -8.49 4.46
C LEU A 33 -5.91 -9.94 4.00
N VAL A 34 -5.31 -10.88 4.73
CA VAL A 34 -5.54 -12.31 4.52
C VAL A 34 -6.66 -12.74 5.46
N VAL A 35 -7.77 -13.22 4.90
CA VAL A 35 -8.94 -13.69 5.63
C VAL A 35 -9.02 -15.20 5.50
N GLY A 36 -9.17 -15.90 6.62
CA GLY A 36 -9.27 -17.35 6.69
C GLY A 36 -9.78 -17.79 8.05
N GLY A 37 -9.98 -19.10 8.23
CA GLY A 37 -10.35 -19.67 9.51
C GLY A 37 -9.13 -20.17 10.29
N ALA A 38 -9.38 -20.58 11.53
CA ALA A 38 -8.37 -21.21 12.38
C ALA A 38 -7.85 -22.56 11.81
N ALA A 39 -8.59 -23.17 10.87
CA ALA A 39 -8.16 -24.39 10.19
C ALA A 39 -6.99 -24.14 9.22
N GLU A 40 -6.88 -22.93 8.67
CA GLU A 40 -5.84 -22.55 7.71
C GLU A 40 -4.63 -21.87 8.37
N GLY A 41 -4.75 -21.41 9.62
CA GLY A 41 -3.66 -20.81 10.38
C GLY A 41 -4.14 -19.96 11.56
N ALA A 42 -3.19 -19.49 12.38
CA ALA A 42 -3.50 -18.57 13.47
C ALA A 42 -3.98 -17.22 12.91
N VAL A 43 -5.16 -16.77 13.34
CA VAL A 43 -5.73 -15.47 12.95
C VAL A 43 -5.38 -14.40 13.98
N LEU A 44 -5.03 -13.19 13.55
CA LEU A 44 -4.69 -12.09 14.48
C LEU A 44 -5.93 -11.53 15.20
N ALA A 45 -7.09 -11.61 14.54
CA ALA A 45 -8.36 -11.21 15.11
C ALA A 45 -9.50 -12.06 14.52
N GLU A 46 -10.46 -12.43 15.36
CA GLU A 46 -11.66 -13.17 15.00
C GLU A 46 -12.81 -12.21 14.73
N TYR A 47 -13.54 -12.42 13.63
CA TYR A 47 -14.75 -11.66 13.33
C TYR A 47 -15.89 -12.10 14.25
N LEU A 48 -16.37 -11.18 15.09
CA LEU A 48 -17.48 -11.42 16.02
C LEU A 48 -18.85 -11.23 15.37
N GLY A 49 -18.90 -10.43 14.31
CA GLY A 49 -20.14 -10.00 13.68
C GLY A 49 -20.12 -8.52 13.33
N GLY A 50 -21.25 -8.05 12.79
CA GLY A 50 -21.35 -6.71 12.25
C GLY A 50 -22.76 -6.40 11.79
N ALA A 51 -22.94 -5.18 11.30
CA ALA A 51 -24.18 -4.76 10.67
C ALA A 51 -23.91 -3.68 9.63
N CYS A 52 -24.82 -3.57 8.67
CA CYS A 52 -24.79 -2.53 7.65
C CYS A 52 -26.11 -1.76 7.59
N ALA A 53 -26.01 -0.52 7.15
CA ALA A 53 -27.15 0.34 6.85
C ALA A 53 -26.91 1.02 5.51
N THR A 54 -27.49 0.48 4.45
CA THR A 54 -27.46 1.09 3.12
C THR A 54 -28.42 2.28 3.07
N ALA A 55 -28.01 3.37 2.43
CA ALA A 55 -28.84 4.52 2.18
C ALA A 55 -28.64 5.02 0.75
N GLU A 56 -29.73 5.31 0.04
CA GLU A 56 -29.70 5.76 -1.34
C GLU A 56 -29.57 7.29 -1.38
N PHE A 57 -28.33 7.77 -1.52
CA PHE A 57 -28.02 9.18 -1.74
C PHE A 57 -26.71 9.31 -2.51
N VAL A 58 -26.51 10.44 -3.19
CA VAL A 58 -25.30 10.73 -3.95
C VAL A 58 -24.60 11.92 -3.31
N ASP A 59 -23.65 11.64 -2.43
CA ASP A 59 -22.75 12.65 -1.86
C ASP A 59 -21.51 12.84 -2.75
N ARG A 60 -20.89 11.74 -3.16
CA ARG A 60 -19.65 11.74 -3.94
C ARG A 60 -19.82 10.90 -5.19
N TRP A 61 -19.33 11.40 -6.33
CA TRP A 61 -19.35 10.66 -7.60
C TRP A 61 -18.15 11.00 -8.47
N ARG A 62 -17.88 10.17 -9.48
CA ARG A 62 -16.86 10.43 -10.49
C ARG A 62 -17.36 9.93 -11.84
N THR A 63 -17.37 10.81 -12.84
CA THR A 63 -17.68 10.42 -14.21
C THR A 63 -16.53 9.54 -14.74
N PRO A 64 -16.80 8.43 -15.45
CA PRO A 64 -15.74 7.62 -16.05
C PRO A 64 -14.82 8.47 -16.92
N GLY A 65 -13.51 8.36 -16.70
CA GLY A 65 -12.48 9.16 -17.38
C GLY A 65 -12.11 10.47 -16.67
N ASP A 66 -12.94 10.99 -15.76
CA ASP A 66 -12.57 12.16 -14.96
C ASP A 66 -11.46 11.79 -13.96
N VAL A 67 -10.48 12.69 -13.82
CA VAL A 67 -9.37 12.52 -12.87
C VAL A 67 -9.80 12.74 -11.41
N ARG A 68 -10.82 13.56 -11.17
CA ARG A 68 -11.27 13.95 -9.83
C ARG A 68 -12.65 13.41 -9.50
N SER A 69 -12.92 13.24 -8.21
CA SER A 69 -14.29 13.14 -7.72
C SER A 69 -14.97 14.51 -7.63
N LYS A 70 -16.29 14.48 -7.64
CA LYS A 70 -17.18 15.60 -7.35
C LYS A 70 -17.91 15.30 -6.06
N LEU A 71 -18.25 16.36 -5.34
CA LEU A 71 -18.97 16.33 -4.07
C LEU A 71 -20.25 17.12 -4.22
N TRP A 72 -21.27 16.70 -3.49
CA TRP A 72 -22.50 17.46 -3.28
C TRP A 72 -22.24 18.50 -2.17
N GLU A 73 -23.31 18.96 -1.53
CA GLU A 73 -23.24 19.85 -0.38
C GLU A 73 -22.83 19.08 0.90
N GLU A 74 -21.86 19.63 1.62
CA GLU A 74 -21.20 19.00 2.78
C GLU A 74 -22.19 18.58 3.89
N LYS A 75 -23.16 19.42 4.23
CA LYS A 75 -24.09 19.12 5.31
C LYS A 75 -25.08 18.02 4.93
N PHE A 76 -25.44 17.91 3.65
CA PHE A 76 -26.24 16.80 3.13
C PHE A 76 -25.52 15.46 3.31
N GLY A 77 -24.26 15.35 2.89
CA GLY A 77 -23.44 14.15 3.09
C GLY A 77 -23.31 13.82 4.58
N GLU A 78 -22.92 14.81 5.40
CA GLU A 78 -22.75 14.66 6.84
C GLU A 78 -23.98 14.04 7.51
N ASN A 79 -25.18 14.58 7.26
CA ASN A 79 -26.40 14.12 7.90
C ASN A 79 -26.77 12.67 7.53
N ASN A 80 -26.64 12.31 6.24
CA ASN A 80 -26.99 10.98 5.77
C ASN A 80 -26.03 9.92 6.31
N TYR A 81 -24.73 10.17 6.25
CA TYR A 81 -23.72 9.25 6.81
C TYR A 81 -23.84 9.12 8.32
N LEU A 82 -24.10 10.21 9.06
CA LEU A 82 -24.30 10.15 10.50
C LEU A 82 -25.54 9.34 10.89
N ALA A 83 -26.62 9.41 10.10
CA ALA A 83 -27.82 8.61 10.33
C ALA A 83 -27.55 7.12 10.08
N ALA A 84 -26.94 6.78 8.93
CA ALA A 84 -26.59 5.41 8.58
C ALA A 84 -25.59 4.80 9.57
N GLY A 85 -24.53 5.54 9.92
CA GLY A 85 -23.49 5.10 10.85
C GLY A 85 -24.01 4.79 12.24
N ARG A 86 -24.88 5.63 12.81
CA ARG A 86 -25.49 5.35 14.12
C ARG A 86 -26.38 4.11 14.10
N ARG A 87 -27.12 3.90 13.01
CA ARG A 87 -27.96 2.71 12.84
C ARG A 87 -27.10 1.45 12.77
N ALA A 88 -26.12 1.41 11.86
CA ALA A 88 -25.22 0.26 11.71
C ALA A 88 -24.46 -0.04 13.02
N TRP A 89 -24.01 0.99 13.73
CA TRP A 89 -23.38 0.84 15.05
C TRP A 89 -24.29 0.17 16.07
N THR A 90 -25.51 0.66 16.22
CA THR A 90 -26.49 0.12 17.17
C THR A 90 -26.87 -1.32 16.81
N ASP A 91 -27.09 -1.59 15.53
CA ASP A 91 -27.46 -2.91 15.02
C ASP A 91 -26.31 -3.92 15.20
N ALA A 92 -25.04 -3.50 15.00
CA ALA A 92 -23.86 -4.36 15.17
C ALA A 92 -23.63 -4.74 16.65
N LEU A 93 -23.73 -3.77 17.56
CA LEU A 93 -23.66 -4.03 19.00
C LEU A 93 -24.76 -5.01 19.43
N LYS A 94 -26.00 -4.80 18.96
CA LYS A 94 -27.11 -5.71 19.23
C LYS A 94 -26.88 -7.12 18.67
N ALA A 95 -26.39 -7.22 17.44
CA ALA A 95 -26.16 -8.51 16.77
C ALA A 95 -25.06 -9.34 17.45
N THR A 96 -24.09 -8.68 18.07
CA THR A 96 -22.97 -9.32 18.79
C THR A 96 -23.20 -9.45 20.30
N GLY A 97 -24.26 -8.84 20.83
CA GLY A 97 -24.53 -8.79 22.28
C GLY A 97 -23.54 -7.93 23.07
N LEU A 98 -22.79 -7.06 22.39
CA LEU A 98 -21.81 -6.16 22.99
C LEU A 98 -22.44 -4.80 23.34
N THR A 99 -21.81 -4.08 24.27
CA THR A 99 -22.07 -2.66 24.53
C THR A 99 -20.88 -1.80 24.06
N ALA A 100 -21.10 -0.50 23.88
CA ALA A 100 -20.04 0.42 23.48
C ALA A 100 -18.87 0.47 24.49
N ASP A 101 -19.12 0.23 25.78
CA ASP A 101 -18.09 0.17 26.82
C ASP A 101 -17.15 -1.04 26.68
N GLN A 102 -17.62 -2.12 26.04
CA GLN A 102 -16.83 -3.34 25.81
C GLN A 102 -15.92 -3.24 24.59
N VAL A 103 -15.96 -2.13 23.85
CA VAL A 103 -15.07 -1.86 22.72
C VAL A 103 -13.79 -1.24 23.26
N ASP A 104 -12.64 -1.76 22.83
CA ASP A 104 -11.31 -1.33 23.28
C ASP A 104 -10.61 -0.43 22.26
N HIS A 105 -10.89 -0.64 20.97
CA HIS A 105 -10.44 0.23 19.88
C HIS A 105 -11.58 0.48 18.90
N ALA A 106 -11.77 1.72 18.47
CA ALA A 106 -12.72 2.08 17.44
C ALA A 106 -12.05 2.97 16.39
N VAL A 107 -12.22 2.65 15.11
CA VAL A 107 -11.74 3.46 13.99
C VAL A 107 -12.86 3.67 12.99
N VAL A 108 -12.97 4.89 12.47
CA VAL A 108 -14.00 5.28 11.50
C VAL A 108 -13.33 5.69 10.20
N ALA A 109 -13.52 4.89 9.15
CA ALA A 109 -13.08 5.19 7.79
C ALA A 109 -14.21 5.84 6.99
N GLY A 110 -13.89 6.83 6.17
CA GLY A 110 -14.86 7.41 5.24
C GLY A 110 -14.28 8.58 4.46
N LEU A 111 -14.90 8.91 3.33
CA LEU A 111 -14.42 9.98 2.45
C LEU A 111 -14.95 11.37 2.84
N HIS A 112 -15.87 11.41 3.79
CA HIS A 112 -16.52 12.62 4.27
C HIS A 112 -16.02 12.95 5.68
N GLY A 113 -14.95 13.75 5.78
CA GLY A 113 -14.23 13.98 7.04
C GLY A 113 -15.12 14.48 8.19
N ARG A 114 -16.09 15.37 7.92
CA ARG A 114 -17.03 15.83 8.96
C ARG A 114 -17.93 14.71 9.49
N ALA A 115 -18.37 13.79 8.63
CA ALA A 115 -19.20 12.66 9.02
C ALA A 115 -18.40 11.65 9.86
N VAL A 116 -17.15 11.40 9.46
CA VAL A 116 -16.19 10.55 10.21
C VAL A 116 -16.00 11.09 11.62
N ALA A 117 -15.57 12.36 11.73
CA ALA A 117 -15.36 13.00 13.03
C ALA A 117 -16.65 13.11 13.84
N GLY A 118 -17.77 13.43 13.18
CA GLY A 118 -19.08 13.54 13.80
C GLY A 118 -19.63 12.21 14.33
N LEU A 119 -19.35 11.10 13.64
CA LEU A 119 -19.77 9.77 14.05
C LEU A 119 -18.91 9.28 15.21
N GLY A 120 -17.58 9.45 15.15
CA GLY A 120 -16.67 9.07 16.22
C GLY A 120 -17.11 9.63 17.59
N ARG A 121 -17.48 10.91 17.64
CA ARG A 121 -18.01 11.57 18.86
C ARG A 121 -19.37 11.02 19.33
N LYS A 122 -20.10 10.28 18.49
CA LYS A 122 -21.46 9.77 18.75
C LYS A 122 -21.51 8.25 18.95
N LEU A 123 -20.38 7.55 18.87
CA LEU A 123 -20.34 6.10 19.12
C LEU A 123 -20.63 5.75 20.58
N GLY A 124 -20.34 6.67 21.51
CA GLY A 124 -20.52 6.43 22.95
C GLY A 124 -19.50 5.44 23.52
N VAL A 125 -18.34 5.29 22.87
CA VAL A 125 -17.20 4.53 23.40
C VAL A 125 -16.48 5.33 24.48
N ARG A 126 -15.67 4.65 25.30
CA ARG A 126 -14.86 5.27 26.36
C ARG A 126 -13.83 6.26 25.79
N ASP A 127 -13.43 7.23 26.59
CA ASP A 127 -12.35 8.16 26.23
C ASP A 127 -11.06 7.40 25.93
N GLY A 128 -10.38 7.78 24.84
CA GLY A 128 -9.16 7.12 24.37
C GLY A 128 -9.35 5.84 23.55
N VAL A 129 -10.58 5.33 23.39
CA VAL A 129 -10.88 4.16 22.54
C VAL A 129 -10.92 4.51 21.05
N LEU A 130 -11.33 5.73 20.71
CA LEU A 130 -11.34 6.21 19.32
C LEU A 130 -9.90 6.44 18.83
N GLY A 131 -9.46 5.64 17.88
CA GLY A 131 -8.13 5.70 17.29
C GLY A 131 -7.95 6.86 16.29
N ASP A 132 -6.69 7.11 15.92
CA ASP A 132 -6.32 8.05 14.86
C ASP A 132 -6.86 7.56 13.50
N ASP A 133 -7.42 8.48 12.71
CA ASP A 133 -7.93 8.21 11.35
C ASP A 133 -6.84 8.34 10.27
N LEU A 134 -5.59 8.66 10.67
CA LEU A 134 -4.43 8.84 9.80
C LEU A 134 -4.61 9.93 8.72
N ALA A 135 -5.68 10.72 8.76
CA ALA A 135 -5.96 11.72 7.74
C ALA A 135 -4.94 12.86 7.73
N SER A 136 -4.32 13.13 8.89
CA SER A 136 -3.28 14.16 9.03
C SER A 136 -1.89 13.73 8.53
N THR A 137 -1.61 12.44 8.46
CA THR A 137 -0.30 11.90 8.11
C THR A 137 -0.27 11.23 6.74
N VAL A 138 -1.30 10.44 6.42
CA VAL A 138 -1.42 9.69 5.15
C VAL A 138 -2.42 10.37 4.20
N GLY A 139 -3.41 11.05 4.75
CA GLY A 139 -4.61 11.45 4.01
C GLY A 139 -5.59 10.28 3.86
N VAL A 140 -6.78 10.56 3.31
CA VAL A 140 -7.83 9.56 3.16
C VAL A 140 -7.61 8.74 1.89
N THR A 141 -7.28 7.45 2.04
CA THR A 141 -6.78 6.57 0.98
C THR A 141 -7.83 5.75 0.23
N GLY A 142 -9.09 6.23 0.18
CA GLY A 142 -10.14 5.54 -0.58
C GLY A 142 -10.48 4.16 -0.01
N ALA A 143 -10.63 3.17 -0.90
CA ALA A 143 -10.91 1.78 -0.55
C ALA A 143 -9.81 1.12 0.30
N ALA A 144 -8.57 1.64 0.28
CA ALA A 144 -7.49 1.13 1.13
C ALA A 144 -7.65 1.53 2.60
N HIS A 145 -8.37 2.62 2.86
CA HIS A 145 -8.37 3.29 4.16
C HIS A 145 -8.87 2.40 5.31
N PRO A 146 -9.98 1.65 5.20
CA PRO A 146 -10.43 0.75 6.27
C PRO A 146 -9.37 -0.30 6.65
N GLY A 147 -8.72 -0.92 5.67
CA GLY A 147 -7.67 -1.91 5.92
C GLY A 147 -6.40 -1.29 6.49
N LEU A 148 -6.08 -0.04 6.12
CA LEU A 148 -4.96 0.69 6.70
C LEU A 148 -5.19 1.01 8.18
N LEU A 149 -6.38 1.47 8.56
CA LEU A 149 -6.74 1.74 9.95
C LEU A 149 -6.77 0.45 10.79
N LEU A 150 -7.30 -0.64 10.23
CA LEU A 150 -7.29 -1.93 10.90
C LEU A 150 -5.85 -2.44 11.10
N GLY A 151 -4.99 -2.34 10.09
CA GLY A 151 -3.58 -2.69 10.19
C GLY A 151 -2.85 -1.88 11.28
N ALA A 152 -3.01 -0.55 11.27
CA ALA A 152 -2.42 0.33 12.28
C ALA A 152 -2.91 0.02 13.70
N THR A 153 -4.18 -0.38 13.85
CA THR A 153 -4.72 -0.81 15.14
C THR A 153 -4.10 -2.14 15.58
N LEU A 154 -4.00 -3.12 14.69
CA LEU A 154 -3.43 -4.44 14.97
C LEU A 154 -1.92 -4.39 15.27
N ASP A 155 -1.19 -3.43 14.71
CA ASP A 155 0.23 -3.23 15.00
C ASP A 155 0.51 -2.94 16.49
N THR A 156 -0.49 -2.44 17.23
CA THR A 156 -0.31 -2.01 18.64
C THR A 156 -1.29 -2.64 19.63
N ALA A 157 -2.32 -3.33 19.14
CA ALA A 157 -3.34 -3.96 19.99
C ALA A 157 -2.77 -5.13 20.80
N ALA A 158 -3.25 -5.27 22.04
CA ALA A 158 -3.04 -6.47 22.83
C ALA A 158 -4.04 -7.57 22.43
N SER A 159 -3.80 -8.80 22.90
CA SER A 159 -4.75 -9.91 22.80
C SER A 159 -6.03 -9.66 23.62
N ASP A 160 -7.13 -10.33 23.23
CA ASP A 160 -8.46 -10.23 23.85
C ASP A 160 -9.01 -8.79 23.93
N LYS A 161 -8.81 -8.03 22.85
CA LYS A 161 -9.35 -6.67 22.66
C LYS A 161 -10.41 -6.65 21.59
N VAL A 162 -11.48 -5.92 21.86
CA VAL A 162 -12.56 -5.72 20.88
C VAL A 162 -12.25 -4.50 20.01
N ILE A 163 -12.10 -4.74 18.71
CA ILE A 163 -11.87 -3.71 17.69
C ILE A 163 -13.15 -3.47 16.90
N ALA A 164 -13.58 -2.23 16.80
CA ALA A 164 -14.64 -1.78 15.91
C ALA A 164 -14.05 -1.04 14.70
N LEU A 165 -14.27 -1.58 13.50
CA LEU A 165 -14.02 -0.90 12.23
C LEU A 165 -15.34 -0.43 11.65
N ILE A 166 -15.52 0.89 11.54
CA ILE A 166 -16.71 1.50 10.96
C ILE A 166 -16.34 2.12 9.62
N VAL A 167 -17.09 1.83 8.56
CA VAL A 167 -16.87 2.36 7.22
C VAL A 167 -18.08 3.16 6.77
N LEU A 168 -17.87 4.41 6.34
CA LEU A 168 -18.89 5.30 5.78
C LEU A 168 -18.71 5.42 4.27
N SER A 169 -19.58 4.74 3.52
CA SER A 169 -19.63 4.74 2.05
C SER A 169 -21.01 4.28 1.61
N ASP A 170 -21.76 5.14 0.90
CA ASP A 170 -23.13 4.87 0.42
C ASP A 170 -24.07 4.25 1.49
N GLY A 171 -23.93 4.76 2.72
CA GLY A 171 -24.45 4.13 3.93
C GLY A 171 -23.36 3.97 4.98
N ALA A 172 -23.44 2.89 5.75
CA ALA A 172 -22.41 2.53 6.72
C ALA A 172 -22.33 1.02 6.93
N GLU A 173 -21.14 0.55 7.28
CA GLU A 173 -20.87 -0.82 7.69
C GLU A 173 -20.02 -0.83 8.96
N VAL A 174 -20.30 -1.77 9.87
CA VAL A 174 -19.57 -1.95 11.13
C VAL A 174 -19.13 -3.39 11.23
N PHE A 175 -17.84 -3.59 11.43
CA PHE A 175 -17.23 -4.88 11.72
C PHE A 175 -16.68 -4.86 13.15
N LEU A 176 -17.01 -5.90 13.92
CA LEU A 176 -16.49 -6.10 15.25
C LEU A 176 -15.58 -7.32 15.25
N PHE A 177 -14.37 -7.14 15.76
CA PHE A 177 -13.36 -8.19 15.86
C PHE A 177 -12.90 -8.36 17.31
N ARG A 178 -12.42 -9.55 17.66
CA ARG A 178 -11.67 -9.82 18.90
C ARG A 178 -10.25 -10.23 18.54
N THR A 179 -9.26 -9.50 19.04
CA THR A 179 -7.87 -9.89 18.85
C THR A 179 -7.54 -11.18 19.60
N THR A 180 -6.63 -11.98 19.04
CA THR A 180 -6.25 -13.28 19.61
C THR A 180 -4.86 -13.25 20.26
N ASP A 181 -4.49 -14.35 20.90
CA ASP A 181 -3.14 -14.57 21.43
C ASP A 181 -2.06 -14.64 20.33
N ALA A 182 -2.45 -14.82 19.06
CA ALA A 182 -1.51 -14.84 17.95
C ALA A 182 -0.72 -13.53 17.82
N LEU A 183 -1.31 -12.40 18.24
CA LEU A 183 -0.65 -11.09 18.26
C LEU A 183 0.63 -11.09 19.11
N ALA A 184 0.69 -11.86 20.20
CA ALA A 184 1.89 -11.93 21.03
C ALA A 184 3.11 -12.51 20.29
N SER A 185 2.86 -13.30 19.25
CA SER A 185 3.89 -13.89 18.38
C SER A 185 3.99 -13.23 16.99
N TYR A 186 3.07 -12.33 16.67
CA TYR A 186 3.03 -11.64 15.39
C TYR A 186 4.01 -10.47 15.41
N SER A 187 5.02 -10.53 14.54
CA SER A 187 5.92 -9.41 14.30
C SER A 187 5.62 -8.87 12.91
N PRO A 188 4.96 -7.70 12.78
CA PRO A 188 4.80 -7.08 11.48
C PRO A 188 6.18 -6.78 10.89
N ALA A 189 6.37 -7.09 9.60
CA ALA A 189 7.64 -6.78 8.93
C ALA A 189 7.91 -5.26 8.91
N ARG A 190 6.83 -4.47 8.76
CA ARG A 190 6.81 -3.02 8.84
C ARG A 190 5.46 -2.57 9.37
N THR A 191 5.45 -1.82 10.47
CA THR A 191 4.21 -1.22 10.97
C THR A 191 3.72 -0.12 10.05
N VAL A 192 2.46 0.27 10.15
CA VAL A 192 1.92 1.45 9.45
C VAL A 192 2.68 2.71 9.88
N ALA A 193 3.01 2.84 11.17
CA ALA A 193 3.78 3.95 11.70
C ALA A 193 5.17 4.06 11.05
N ASP A 194 5.89 2.94 10.91
CA ASP A 194 7.20 2.92 10.24
C ASP A 194 7.10 3.29 8.76
N GLN A 195 6.03 2.86 8.09
CA GLN A 195 5.78 3.20 6.68
C GLN A 195 5.54 4.71 6.51
N VAL A 196 4.78 5.33 7.41
CA VAL A 196 4.55 6.78 7.44
C VAL A 196 5.84 7.54 7.74
N ALA A 197 6.60 7.10 8.75
CA ALA A 197 7.88 7.72 9.11
C ALA A 197 8.91 7.65 7.97
N GLY A 198 8.81 6.64 7.10
CA GLY A 198 9.62 6.51 5.89
C GLY A 198 9.22 7.44 4.73
N GLY A 199 8.26 8.35 4.92
CA GLY A 199 7.85 9.34 3.91
C GLY A 199 8.88 10.45 3.69
N ALA A 200 8.69 11.22 2.61
CA ALA A 200 9.51 12.40 2.31
C ALA A 200 8.64 13.52 1.73
N PRO A 201 8.98 14.80 1.96
CA PRO A 201 8.24 15.92 1.40
C PRO A 201 8.37 15.96 -0.12
N LEU A 202 7.29 16.34 -0.80
CA LEU A 202 7.23 16.48 -2.25
C LEU A 202 6.94 17.93 -2.63
N PRO A 203 7.81 18.60 -3.42
CA PRO A 203 7.50 19.94 -3.91
C PRO A 203 6.18 19.97 -4.69
N TYR A 204 5.35 20.98 -4.42
CA TYR A 204 3.98 21.04 -4.93
C TYR A 204 3.89 20.97 -6.47
N GLY A 205 4.79 21.64 -7.20
CA GLY A 205 4.84 21.54 -8.67
C GLY A 205 5.13 20.12 -9.17
N LYS A 206 5.98 19.38 -8.45
CA LYS A 206 6.31 17.97 -8.75
C LYS A 206 5.11 17.07 -8.44
N TYR A 207 4.42 17.32 -7.33
CA TYR A 207 3.13 16.69 -7.01
C TYR A 207 2.12 16.88 -8.15
N LEU A 208 1.85 18.11 -8.58
CA LEU A 208 0.88 18.39 -9.64
C LEU A 208 1.26 17.72 -10.97
N ALA A 209 2.55 17.74 -11.34
CA ALA A 209 3.03 17.06 -12.54
C ALA A 209 2.83 15.54 -12.46
N TRP A 210 3.16 14.92 -11.32
CA TRP A 210 2.97 13.48 -11.10
C TRP A 210 1.50 13.06 -11.09
N ARG A 211 0.61 13.95 -10.63
CA ARG A 211 -0.85 13.76 -10.70
C ARG A 211 -1.43 13.97 -12.10
N GLY A 212 -0.64 14.46 -13.06
CA GLY A 212 -1.12 14.82 -14.40
C GLY A 212 -2.01 16.08 -14.42
N LEU A 213 -1.95 16.90 -13.37
CA LEU A 213 -2.73 18.14 -13.24
C LEU A 213 -1.98 19.36 -13.78
N LEU A 214 -0.65 19.25 -13.88
CA LEU A 214 0.20 20.26 -14.50
C LEU A 214 0.80 19.67 -15.79
N PRO A 215 0.43 20.18 -16.97
CA PRO A 215 1.10 19.83 -18.22
C PRO A 215 2.58 20.24 -18.13
N VAL A 216 3.46 19.28 -18.40
CA VAL A 216 4.91 19.49 -18.45
C VAL A 216 5.41 19.27 -19.87
N GLU A 217 6.45 20.01 -20.25
CA GLU A 217 7.09 19.84 -21.56
C GLU A 217 7.57 18.38 -21.73
N PRO A 218 7.15 17.67 -22.79
CA PRO A 218 7.56 16.29 -23.01
C PRO A 218 9.05 16.18 -23.36
N PRO A 219 9.68 15.01 -23.14
CA PRO A 219 11.05 14.80 -23.56
C PRO A 219 11.19 14.93 -25.08
N ARG A 220 12.30 15.52 -25.53
CA ARG A 220 12.69 15.57 -26.95
C ARG A 220 13.27 14.24 -27.43
N ARG A 221 12.55 13.14 -27.20
CA ARG A 221 12.93 11.78 -27.58
C ARG A 221 11.71 11.07 -28.18
N PRO A 222 11.91 10.11 -29.10
CA PRO A 222 10.83 9.25 -29.55
C PRO A 222 10.18 8.53 -28.37
N GLU A 223 8.87 8.29 -28.48
CA GLU A 223 8.15 7.47 -27.51
C GLU A 223 8.76 6.06 -27.42
N PRO A 224 8.85 5.47 -26.21
CA PRO A 224 9.33 4.11 -26.05
C PRO A 224 8.49 3.11 -26.86
N ALA A 225 9.15 2.09 -27.40
CA ALA A 225 8.44 0.99 -28.03
C ALA A 225 7.60 0.22 -27.01
N ARG A 226 6.48 -0.35 -27.48
CA ARG A 226 5.63 -1.21 -26.66
C ARG A 226 6.43 -2.40 -26.11
N THR A 227 6.21 -2.72 -24.85
CA THR A 227 6.79 -3.94 -24.26
C THR A 227 6.17 -5.16 -24.93
N SER A 228 7.00 -6.15 -25.25
CA SER A 228 6.54 -7.40 -25.88
C SER A 228 5.72 -8.24 -24.90
N SER A 229 4.41 -8.34 -25.15
CA SER A 229 3.50 -9.20 -24.35
C SER A 229 3.85 -10.67 -24.45
N SER A 230 4.32 -11.13 -25.61
CA SER A 230 4.70 -12.54 -25.79
C SER A 230 5.97 -12.89 -25.02
N ALA A 231 6.94 -11.97 -24.93
CA ALA A 231 8.12 -12.15 -24.08
C ALA A 231 7.73 -12.14 -22.58
N ALA A 232 6.82 -11.25 -22.18
CA ALA A 232 6.35 -11.16 -20.80
C ALA A 232 5.69 -12.47 -20.31
N VAL A 233 4.84 -13.10 -21.14
CA VAL A 233 4.21 -14.39 -20.79
C VAL A 233 5.23 -15.52 -20.67
N ARG A 234 6.30 -15.53 -21.49
CA ARG A 234 7.37 -16.54 -21.38
C ARG A 234 8.29 -16.33 -20.17
N SER A 235 8.18 -15.20 -19.48
CA SER A 235 9.07 -14.80 -18.39
C SER A 235 8.29 -14.27 -17.18
N LEU A 236 7.11 -14.85 -16.90
CA LEU A 236 6.25 -14.39 -15.81
C LEU A 236 6.96 -14.38 -14.45
N ASP A 237 7.66 -15.46 -14.12
CA ASP A 237 8.38 -15.58 -12.85
C ASP A 237 9.47 -14.52 -12.71
N TRP A 238 10.19 -14.23 -13.79
CA TRP A 238 11.18 -13.13 -13.80
C TRP A 238 10.51 -11.76 -13.73
N LYS A 239 9.50 -11.53 -14.57
CA LYS A 239 8.85 -10.23 -14.73
C LYS A 239 8.10 -9.80 -13.48
N TYR A 240 7.29 -10.69 -12.93
CA TYR A 240 6.36 -10.41 -11.85
C TYR A 240 6.84 -10.96 -10.51
N GLY A 241 7.51 -12.11 -10.49
CA GLY A 241 8.02 -12.72 -9.25
C GLY A 241 9.47 -12.37 -8.89
N PHE A 242 10.20 -11.67 -9.76
CA PHE A 242 11.64 -11.42 -9.62
C PHE A 242 12.45 -12.69 -9.37
N VAL A 243 12.09 -13.77 -10.06
CA VAL A 243 12.71 -15.09 -9.90
C VAL A 243 13.85 -15.23 -10.88
N GLY A 244 15.07 -15.36 -10.35
CA GLY A 244 16.27 -15.71 -11.08
C GLY A 244 16.43 -17.22 -11.26
N ALA A 245 17.60 -17.62 -11.75
CA ALA A 245 17.99 -19.03 -11.86
C ALA A 245 19.26 -19.26 -11.02
N LYS A 246 19.28 -20.30 -10.21
CA LYS A 246 20.44 -20.73 -9.44
C LYS A 246 20.91 -22.08 -9.93
N ASP A 247 22.18 -22.18 -10.30
CA ASP A 247 22.77 -23.46 -10.67
C ASP A 247 22.84 -24.40 -9.46
N ARG A 248 22.37 -25.64 -9.61
CA ARG A 248 22.27 -26.59 -8.49
C ARG A 248 23.62 -27.01 -7.95
N GLU A 249 24.61 -27.14 -8.83
CA GLU A 249 25.94 -27.62 -8.46
C GLU A 249 26.82 -26.50 -7.91
N THR A 250 26.99 -25.41 -8.66
CA THR A 250 27.91 -24.33 -8.27
C THR A 250 27.28 -23.30 -7.34
N GLY A 251 25.95 -23.25 -7.27
CA GLY A 251 25.21 -22.25 -6.50
C GLY A 251 25.20 -20.86 -7.13
N ALA A 252 25.73 -20.68 -8.34
CA ALA A 252 25.76 -19.38 -9.03
C ALA A 252 24.33 -18.90 -9.34
N VAL A 253 24.02 -17.64 -8.99
CA VAL A 253 22.70 -17.03 -9.19
C VAL A 253 22.71 -16.03 -10.34
N HIS A 254 21.71 -16.15 -11.21
CA HIS A 254 21.55 -15.41 -12.45
C HIS A 254 20.32 -14.50 -12.42
N LEU A 255 20.56 -13.20 -12.60
CA LEU A 255 19.55 -12.16 -12.76
C LEU A 255 19.92 -11.31 -14.00
N PRO A 256 19.20 -11.41 -15.13
CA PRO A 256 18.03 -12.25 -15.39
C PRO A 256 18.35 -13.76 -15.43
N PRO A 257 17.34 -14.65 -15.25
CA PRO A 257 17.54 -16.10 -15.26
C PRO A 257 18.18 -16.57 -16.57
N GLN A 258 19.17 -17.45 -16.46
CA GLN A 258 19.88 -18.06 -17.58
C GLN A 258 19.73 -19.57 -17.56
N ARG A 259 19.79 -20.20 -18.74
CA ARG A 259 19.80 -21.66 -18.90
C ARG A 259 21.19 -22.26 -18.77
N VAL A 260 22.24 -21.46 -18.95
CA VAL A 260 23.63 -21.90 -18.90
C VAL A 260 24.32 -21.16 -17.76
N SER A 261 24.94 -21.92 -16.85
CA SER A 261 25.64 -21.32 -15.72
C SER A 261 26.90 -20.57 -16.16
N MET A 262 27.14 -19.41 -15.57
CA MET A 262 28.39 -18.65 -15.76
C MET A 262 29.58 -19.33 -15.08
N THR A 263 29.30 -20.26 -14.16
CA THR A 263 30.28 -21.03 -13.41
C THR A 263 30.04 -22.51 -13.71
N GLY A 264 31.07 -23.28 -14.06
CA GLY A 264 30.92 -24.71 -14.40
C GLY A 264 30.31 -25.00 -15.77
N GLY A 265 29.43 -24.13 -16.30
CA GLY A 265 28.87 -24.26 -17.65
C GLY A 265 27.70 -25.24 -17.77
N ASN A 266 27.11 -25.66 -16.63
CA ASN A 266 25.94 -26.54 -16.60
C ASN A 266 24.77 -25.93 -17.38
N VAL A 267 24.06 -26.79 -18.11
CA VAL A 267 22.96 -26.40 -19.00
C VAL A 267 21.66 -27.01 -18.48
N ASP A 268 20.64 -26.17 -18.31
CA ASP A 268 19.30 -26.54 -17.84
C ASP A 268 19.24 -27.19 -16.45
N ASP A 269 20.32 -27.14 -15.68
CA ASP A 269 20.37 -27.64 -14.29
C ASP A 269 20.22 -26.50 -13.28
N MET A 270 19.07 -25.83 -13.35
CA MET A 270 18.77 -24.62 -12.58
C MET A 270 17.60 -24.84 -11.64
N GLU A 271 17.67 -24.24 -10.45
CA GLU A 271 16.53 -24.06 -9.56
C GLU A 271 16.04 -22.60 -9.54
N PRO A 272 14.73 -22.36 -9.36
CA PRO A 272 14.21 -21.00 -9.18
C PRO A 272 14.89 -20.30 -8.00
N ALA A 273 15.29 -19.05 -8.20
CA ALA A 273 15.89 -18.20 -7.16
C ALA A 273 15.01 -16.96 -6.90
N PRO A 274 13.99 -17.05 -6.01
CA PRO A 274 13.19 -15.90 -5.64
C PRO A 274 14.07 -14.80 -5.06
N THR A 275 13.97 -13.59 -5.62
CA THR A 275 14.78 -12.43 -5.19
C THR A 275 13.90 -11.26 -4.73
N ALA A 276 12.57 -11.35 -4.86
CA ALA A 276 11.64 -10.28 -4.52
C ALA A 276 11.79 -9.70 -3.10
N ASP A 277 12.05 -10.57 -2.11
CA ASP A 277 12.22 -10.19 -0.70
C ASP A 277 13.68 -10.23 -0.23
N VAL A 278 14.63 -10.37 -1.17
CA VAL A 278 16.06 -10.45 -0.85
C VAL A 278 16.66 -9.06 -0.88
N THR A 279 17.22 -8.62 0.24
CA THR A 279 17.95 -7.35 0.32
C THR A 279 19.28 -7.46 -0.45
N GLY A 280 19.78 -6.34 -0.96
CA GLY A 280 21.07 -6.26 -1.61
C GLY A 280 21.89 -5.03 -1.20
N THR A 281 23.14 -5.00 -1.67
CA THR A 281 24.10 -3.92 -1.46
C THR A 281 24.39 -3.22 -2.78
N VAL A 282 24.38 -1.89 -2.78
CA VAL A 282 24.85 -1.08 -3.92
C VAL A 282 26.35 -1.31 -4.11
N LYS A 283 26.72 -1.99 -5.20
CA LYS A 283 28.13 -2.25 -5.54
C LYS A 283 28.80 -1.07 -6.24
N THR A 284 28.06 -0.40 -7.11
CA THR A 284 28.43 0.83 -7.80
C THR A 284 27.17 1.50 -8.33
N PHE A 285 27.21 2.80 -8.58
CA PHE A 285 26.08 3.53 -9.15
C PHE A 285 26.52 4.65 -10.10
N THR A 286 25.57 5.15 -10.88
CA THR A 286 25.71 6.31 -11.77
C THR A 286 24.46 7.19 -11.64
N VAL A 287 24.67 8.49 -11.52
CA VAL A 287 23.59 9.50 -11.55
C VAL A 287 23.49 10.10 -12.95
N ASP A 288 22.45 9.74 -13.68
CA ASP A 288 22.18 10.19 -15.05
C ASP A 288 21.18 11.35 -15.06
N ARG A 289 21.66 12.53 -15.46
CA ARG A 289 20.85 13.75 -15.64
C ARG A 289 20.30 13.93 -17.05
N MET A 290 20.69 13.07 -17.99
CA MET A 290 20.29 13.11 -19.40
C MET A 290 19.14 12.16 -19.71
N ALA A 291 19.07 11.01 -19.04
CA ALA A 291 17.94 10.09 -19.16
C ALA A 291 16.63 10.78 -18.77
N TYR A 292 15.59 10.57 -19.57
CA TYR A 292 14.26 11.03 -19.23
C TYR A 292 13.71 10.24 -18.04
N SER A 293 13.16 10.95 -17.06
CA SER A 293 12.42 10.39 -15.94
C SER A 293 11.37 11.39 -15.49
N PRO A 294 10.19 10.94 -15.03
CA PRO A 294 9.25 11.79 -14.29
C PRO A 294 9.84 12.36 -12.98
N SER A 295 10.94 11.79 -12.50
CA SER A 295 11.67 12.21 -11.31
C SER A 295 13.18 12.25 -11.60
N PRO A 296 13.67 13.23 -12.38
CA PRO A 296 15.10 13.33 -12.65
C PRO A 296 15.88 13.74 -11.39
N PRO A 297 17.16 13.34 -11.25
CA PRO A 297 17.90 12.46 -12.15
C PRO A 297 17.55 10.97 -11.99
N VAL A 298 17.94 10.15 -12.96
CA VAL A 298 17.87 8.69 -12.84
C VAL A 298 19.11 8.19 -12.10
N VAL A 299 18.93 7.31 -11.12
CA VAL A 299 20.04 6.66 -10.43
C VAL A 299 20.06 5.18 -10.83
N PHE A 300 21.08 4.78 -11.58
CA PHE A 300 21.30 3.38 -11.95
C PHE A 300 22.36 2.78 -11.03
N ALA A 301 22.07 1.63 -10.44
CA ALA A 301 23.00 0.91 -9.58
C ALA A 301 23.25 -0.50 -10.09
N VAL A 302 24.44 -1.04 -9.81
CA VAL A 302 24.67 -2.48 -9.81
C VAL A 302 24.48 -2.94 -8.37
N VAL A 303 23.52 -3.83 -8.13
CA VAL A 303 23.18 -4.34 -6.81
C VAL A 303 23.63 -5.80 -6.70
N ASP A 304 24.32 -6.11 -5.59
CA ASP A 304 24.65 -7.47 -5.16
C ASP A 304 23.61 -7.91 -4.14
N PHE A 305 22.71 -8.83 -4.50
CA PHE A 305 21.70 -9.40 -3.62
C PHE A 305 22.30 -10.48 -2.72
N ASP A 306 21.76 -10.60 -1.50
CA ASP A 306 22.30 -11.51 -0.48
C ASP A 306 22.17 -12.99 -0.85
N ASN A 307 21.28 -13.33 -1.79
CA ASN A 307 21.17 -14.68 -2.34
C ASN A 307 22.28 -15.00 -3.38
N GLY A 308 23.17 -14.06 -3.68
CA GLY A 308 24.27 -14.20 -4.64
C GLY A 308 24.00 -13.63 -6.03
N GLY A 309 22.78 -13.14 -6.30
CA GLY A 309 22.43 -12.54 -7.58
C GLY A 309 23.01 -11.12 -7.74
N ARG A 310 23.40 -10.75 -8.96
CA ARG A 310 23.83 -9.37 -9.30
C ARG A 310 22.99 -8.82 -10.44
N LEU A 311 22.49 -7.59 -10.29
CA LEU A 311 21.65 -6.95 -11.31
C LEU A 311 21.92 -5.44 -11.42
N PRO A 312 22.12 -4.90 -12.64
CA PRO A 312 21.94 -3.49 -12.92
C PRO A 312 20.46 -3.11 -12.81
N ILE A 313 20.10 -2.25 -11.86
CA ILE A 313 18.72 -1.88 -11.55
C ILE A 313 18.63 -0.38 -11.23
N GLU A 314 17.49 0.23 -11.56
CA GLU A 314 17.22 1.63 -11.20
C GLU A 314 16.86 1.74 -9.72
N LEU A 315 17.44 2.72 -9.02
CA LEU A 315 17.06 3.07 -7.66
C LEU A 315 15.86 4.01 -7.63
N THR A 316 15.07 3.95 -6.58
CA THR A 316 13.90 4.81 -6.34
C THR A 316 13.76 5.17 -4.87
N ASP A 317 12.82 6.05 -4.54
CA ASP A 317 12.53 6.49 -3.17
C ASP A 317 13.72 7.08 -2.38
N MET A 318 14.59 7.84 -3.06
CA MET A 318 15.81 8.45 -2.49
C MET A 318 16.15 9.79 -3.16
N ASP A 319 16.95 10.63 -2.50
CA ASP A 319 17.67 11.71 -3.17
C ASP A 319 18.96 11.17 -3.82
N ALA A 320 19.24 11.60 -5.04
CA ALA A 320 20.43 11.19 -5.78
C ALA A 320 21.75 11.65 -5.14
N GLY A 321 21.72 12.63 -4.22
CA GLY A 321 22.87 13.05 -3.43
C GLY A 321 23.16 12.15 -2.23
N GLU A 322 22.21 11.28 -1.84
CA GLU A 322 22.32 10.43 -0.65
C GLU A 322 22.87 9.04 -0.95
N VAL A 323 22.89 8.63 -2.22
CA VAL A 323 23.35 7.30 -2.62
C VAL A 323 24.85 7.10 -2.38
N ALA A 324 25.21 5.98 -1.75
CA ALA A 324 26.58 5.56 -1.55
C ALA A 324 26.81 4.08 -1.93
N ILE A 325 28.07 3.76 -2.25
CA ILE A 325 28.51 2.37 -2.36
C ILE A 325 28.44 1.74 -0.97
N GLY A 326 27.84 0.55 -0.88
CA GLY A 326 27.60 -0.13 0.40
C GLY A 326 26.19 0.04 0.95
N ASP A 327 25.39 0.96 0.40
CA ASP A 327 24.01 1.15 0.84
C ASP A 327 23.17 -0.12 0.66
N ARG A 328 22.29 -0.35 1.63
CA ARG A 328 21.36 -1.48 1.63
C ARG A 328 20.07 -1.10 0.93
N VAL A 329 19.67 -1.93 -0.02
CA VAL A 329 18.48 -1.72 -0.84
C VAL A 329 17.61 -2.97 -0.87
N GLU A 330 16.30 -2.77 -0.98
CA GLU A 330 15.31 -3.82 -1.15
C GLU A 330 14.59 -3.67 -2.50
N PRO A 331 14.19 -4.77 -3.16
CA PRO A 331 13.39 -4.71 -4.37
C PRO A 331 12.01 -4.07 -4.12
N THR A 332 11.51 -3.37 -5.13
CA THR A 332 10.17 -2.80 -5.12
C THR A 332 9.55 -2.85 -6.51
N PHE A 333 8.32 -3.36 -6.62
CA PHE A 333 7.64 -3.54 -7.90
C PHE A 333 6.96 -2.24 -8.35
N ARG A 334 7.32 -1.73 -9.53
CA ARG A 334 6.93 -0.39 -10.00
C ARG A 334 6.41 -0.42 -11.43
N ARG A 335 5.51 0.52 -11.75
CA ARG A 335 5.21 0.87 -13.15
C ARG A 335 6.42 1.59 -13.72
N ILE A 336 7.15 0.94 -14.62
CA ILE A 336 8.39 1.48 -15.20
C ILE A 336 8.15 2.25 -16.51
N GLY A 337 6.98 2.10 -17.12
CA GLY A 337 6.64 2.87 -18.32
C GLY A 337 5.22 2.58 -18.82
N THR A 338 4.75 3.43 -19.72
CA THR A 338 3.51 3.22 -20.48
C THR A 338 3.77 3.55 -21.94
N ALA A 339 3.38 2.68 -22.86
CA ALA A 339 3.49 2.91 -24.29
C ALA A 339 2.20 2.41 -24.96
N ASP A 340 1.57 3.25 -25.78
CA ASP A 340 0.30 2.93 -26.47
C ASP A 340 -0.79 2.42 -25.51
N GLY A 341 -0.90 3.04 -24.33
CA GLY A 341 -1.82 2.63 -23.26
C GLY A 341 -1.43 1.35 -22.50
N ILE A 342 -0.36 0.66 -22.89
CA ILE A 342 0.11 -0.56 -22.21
C ILE A 342 1.04 -0.17 -21.07
N HIS A 343 0.61 -0.40 -19.83
CA HIS A 343 1.45 -0.22 -18.64
C HIS A 343 2.43 -1.39 -18.51
N ASN A 344 3.73 -1.07 -18.41
CA ASN A 344 4.76 -2.05 -18.11
C ASN A 344 5.23 -1.90 -16.66
N TYR A 345 5.29 -3.03 -15.97
CA TYR A 345 5.74 -3.12 -14.59
C TYR A 345 6.96 -4.01 -14.50
N PHE A 346 7.90 -3.62 -13.64
CA PHE A 346 9.08 -4.39 -13.32
C PHE A 346 9.68 -3.92 -11.99
N TRP A 347 10.69 -4.63 -11.52
CA TRP A 347 11.36 -4.35 -10.25
C TRP A 347 12.35 -3.18 -10.38
N LYS A 348 12.29 -2.29 -9.39
CA LYS A 348 13.34 -1.32 -9.03
C LYS A 348 13.93 -1.71 -7.68
N ALA A 349 14.95 -1.02 -7.21
CA ALA A 349 15.41 -1.13 -5.83
C ALA A 349 15.22 0.20 -5.10
N ARG A 350 14.97 0.16 -3.79
CA ARG A 350 14.90 1.36 -2.95
C ARG A 350 15.73 1.15 -1.69
N PRO A 351 16.22 2.21 -1.01
CA PRO A 351 16.91 2.05 0.27
C PRO A 351 16.06 1.28 1.27
N VAL A 352 16.71 0.43 2.08
CA VAL A 352 16.04 -0.23 3.21
C VAL A 352 15.66 0.84 4.22
N ARG A 353 14.36 1.06 4.37
CA ARG A 353 13.81 1.93 5.40
C ARG A 353 13.77 1.15 6.71
N THR A 354 14.88 1.12 7.43
CA THR A 354 14.80 0.88 8.88
C THR A 354 14.20 2.13 9.52
N ALA A 355 13.41 1.97 10.58
CA ALA A 355 13.04 3.09 11.43
C ALA A 355 14.36 3.73 11.89
N ARG A 356 14.80 4.76 11.16
CA ARG A 356 16.00 5.51 11.50
C ARG A 356 15.64 6.13 12.83
N ALA A 357 16.25 5.63 13.91
CA ALA A 357 16.17 6.27 15.20
C ALA A 357 16.38 7.75 14.95
N ALA A 358 15.36 8.54 15.30
CA ALA A 358 15.44 9.98 15.23
C ALA A 358 16.46 10.43 16.28
N GLU A 359 17.73 10.31 15.95
CA GLU A 359 18.84 10.98 16.62
C GLU A 359 19.52 11.86 15.58
N GLU A 360 19.58 13.14 15.93
CA GLU A 360 20.25 14.26 15.28
C GLU A 360 19.47 15.01 14.18
N ALA A 361 18.56 15.89 14.66
CA ALA A 361 18.41 17.25 14.15
C ALA A 361 18.09 18.22 15.29
#